data_AF-A0A172YM16-F1
#
_entry.id   AF-A0A172YM16-F1
#
_cell.length_a   1.000
_cell.length_b   1.000
_cell.length_c   1.000
_cell.angle_alpha   90.00
_cell.angle_beta   90.00
_cell.angle_gamma   90.00
#
_symmetry.space_group_name_H-M   'P 1'
#
loop_
_entity.id
_entity.type
_entity.pdbx_description
1 polymer ?
#
loop_
_entity_poly.entity_id
_entity_poly.type
_entity_poly.pdbx_seq_one_letter_code
_entity_poly.pdbx_strand_id
1 'polypeptide(L)'
;MKMKWIPEYNTGIDVIDDQHKRILDYINEIEGVDAHTDRTRIKQILDNIIDYTQSHFTFEESLQEEAGYKYRVPHKRVHDLFIKKIESYRDRFELGQSIESELHEVLSKWLINHIQHDDADYVGAVKENMMGIIKEKETKKGKNWFARFFS
;
A
#
# COMPACT_ATOMS: atom_id res chain seq x y z
N MET A 1 15.68 -3.15 -13.85
CA MET A 1 16.30 -1.86 -13.47
C MET A 1 15.65 -1.36 -12.20
N LYS A 2 16.43 -0.92 -11.21
CA LYS A 2 15.87 -0.31 -9.99
C LYS A 2 15.00 0.91 -10.30
N MET A 3 13.81 0.91 -9.75
CA MET A 3 12.87 2.01 -9.80
C MET A 3 13.23 3.09 -8.77
N LYS A 4 12.86 4.33 -9.06
CA LYS A 4 12.98 5.46 -8.14
C LYS A 4 11.60 6.02 -7.86
N TRP A 5 11.36 6.38 -6.60
CA TRP A 5 10.19 7.15 -6.24
C TRP A 5 10.27 8.53 -6.90
N ILE A 6 9.17 8.99 -7.49
CA ILE A 6 9.05 10.33 -8.06
C ILE A 6 7.81 11.01 -7.46
N PRO A 7 7.79 12.36 -7.35
CA PRO A 7 6.69 13.08 -6.71
C PRO A 7 5.30 12.79 -7.28
N GLU A 8 5.21 12.37 -8.55
CA GLU A 8 3.98 12.02 -9.25
C GLU A 8 3.28 10.76 -8.69
N TYR A 9 3.96 9.98 -7.85
CA TYR A 9 3.38 8.83 -7.15
C TYR A 9 2.77 9.21 -5.79
N ASN A 10 2.93 10.45 -5.34
CA ASN A 10 2.38 10.85 -4.05
C ASN A 10 0.85 11.00 -4.15
N THR A 11 0.15 10.27 -3.29
CA THR A 11 -1.27 10.46 -2.96
C THR A 11 -1.46 11.76 -2.16
N GLY A 12 -0.40 12.22 -1.49
CA GLY A 12 -0.41 13.33 -0.56
C GLY A 12 -1.10 12.97 0.76
N ILE A 13 -1.17 11.68 1.09
CA ILE A 13 -1.42 11.16 2.43
C ILE A 13 -0.09 10.51 2.86
N ASP A 14 0.69 11.22 3.68
CA ASP A 14 2.09 10.88 3.96
C ASP A 14 2.31 9.41 4.38
N VAL A 15 1.40 8.88 5.21
CA VAL A 15 1.49 7.49 5.68
C VAL A 15 1.29 6.46 4.57
N ILE A 16 0.43 6.75 3.58
CA ILE A 16 0.23 5.89 2.40
C ILE A 16 1.46 6.00 1.50
N ASP A 17 1.94 7.21 1.23
CA ASP A 17 3.11 7.45 0.39
C ASP A 17 4.36 6.74 0.95
N ASP A 18 4.52 6.70 2.27
CA ASP A 18 5.62 5.98 2.93
C ASP A 18 5.46 4.45 2.85
N GLN A 19 4.24 3.93 2.93
CA GLN A 19 3.97 2.51 2.70
C GLN A 19 4.25 2.10 1.24
N HIS A 20 3.84 2.91 0.26
CA HIS A 20 4.14 2.67 -1.15
C HIS A 20 5.64 2.70 -1.45
N LYS A 21 6.39 3.66 -0.89
CA LYS A 21 7.87 3.69 -0.98
C LYS A 21 8.48 2.41 -0.42
N ARG A 22 7.94 1.92 0.71
CA ARG A 22 8.44 0.68 1.32
C ARG A 22 8.17 -0.54 0.44
N ILE A 23 7.01 -0.62 -0.22
CA ILE A 23 6.74 -1.66 -1.22
C ILE A 23 7.73 -1.55 -2.38
N LEU A 24 7.99 -0.33 -2.87
CA LEU A 24 8.97 -0.10 -3.94
C LEU A 24 10.39 -0.54 -3.55
N ASP A 25 10.79 -0.35 -2.30
CA ASP A 25 12.08 -0.84 -1.78
C ASP A 25 12.17 -2.36 -1.86
N TYR A 26 11.12 -3.09 -1.44
CA TYR A 26 11.09 -4.55 -1.57
C TYR A 26 11.16 -5.01 -3.03
N ILE A 27 10.46 -4.32 -3.94
CA ILE A 27 10.56 -4.60 -5.39
C ILE A 27 12.02 -4.43 -5.86
N ASN A 28 12.67 -3.33 -5.47
CA ASN A 28 14.06 -3.05 -5.83
C ASN A 28 15.07 -4.03 -5.24
N GLU A 29 14.74 -4.74 -4.16
CA GLU A 29 15.58 -5.81 -3.61
C GLU A 29 15.64 -7.03 -4.55
N ILE A 30 14.61 -7.27 -5.36
CA ILE A 30 14.56 -8.39 -6.34
C ILE A 30 15.59 -8.21 -7.46
N GLU A 31 15.93 -6.97 -7.82
CA GLU A 31 16.96 -6.72 -8.86
C GLU A 31 18.38 -7.03 -8.37
N GLY A 32 18.59 -7.15 -7.06
CA GLY A 32 19.89 -7.34 -6.46
C GLY A 32 20.27 -8.80 -6.18
N VAL A 33 19.42 -9.76 -6.54
CA VAL A 33 19.61 -11.18 -6.20
C VAL A 33 19.88 -12.03 -7.44
N ASP A 34 20.78 -13.00 -7.30
CA ASP A 34 21.02 -14.03 -8.30
C ASP A 34 20.17 -15.27 -7.99
N ALA A 35 19.35 -15.69 -8.97
CA ALA A 35 18.41 -16.80 -8.81
C ALA A 35 19.07 -18.14 -8.44
N HIS A 36 20.36 -18.31 -8.73
CA HIS A 36 21.10 -19.56 -8.52
C HIS A 36 21.82 -19.58 -7.17
N THR A 37 22.28 -18.42 -6.67
CA THR A 37 23.03 -18.35 -5.40
C THR A 37 22.19 -17.86 -4.23
N ASP A 38 21.10 -17.12 -4.47
CA ASP A 38 20.41 -16.34 -3.44
C ASP A 38 18.98 -16.83 -3.16
N ARG A 39 18.69 -18.11 -3.42
CA ARG A 39 17.33 -18.68 -3.29
C ARG A 39 16.68 -18.38 -1.92
N THR A 40 17.40 -18.54 -0.82
CA THR A 40 16.88 -18.19 0.52
C THR A 40 16.52 -16.72 0.65
N ARG A 41 17.31 -15.82 0.04
CA ARG A 41 17.07 -14.38 0.07
C ARG A 41 15.86 -14.01 -0.78
N ILE A 42 15.69 -14.63 -1.95
CA ILE A 42 14.50 -14.46 -2.81
C ILE A 42 13.25 -14.87 -2.05
N LYS A 43 13.28 -16.02 -1.37
CA LYS A 43 12.17 -16.48 -0.53
C LYS A 43 11.80 -15.44 0.53
N GLN A 44 12.80 -14.91 1.24
CA GLN A 44 12.58 -13.87 2.26
C GLN A 44 11.98 -12.59 1.68
N ILE A 45 12.48 -12.12 0.52
CA ILE A 45 11.92 -10.94 -0.16
C ILE A 45 10.47 -11.19 -0.54
N LEU A 46 10.16 -12.38 -1.08
CA LEU A 46 8.81 -12.76 -1.49
C LEU A 46 7.83 -12.87 -0.31
N ASP A 47 8.24 -13.51 0.79
CA ASP A 47 7.44 -13.57 2.01
C ASP A 47 7.20 -12.14 2.56
N ASN A 48 8.25 -11.31 2.63
CA ASN A 48 8.15 -9.94 3.15
C ASN A 48 7.24 -9.03 2.31
N ILE A 49 7.33 -9.10 0.98
CA ILE A 49 6.51 -8.24 0.12
C ILE A 49 5.04 -8.67 0.17
N ILE A 50 4.74 -9.97 0.23
CA ILE A 50 3.38 -10.47 0.38
C ILE A 50 2.78 -9.97 1.71
N ASP A 51 3.49 -10.19 2.82
CA ASP A 51 3.02 -9.79 4.15
C ASP A 51 2.82 -8.27 4.23
N TYR A 52 3.78 -7.49 3.74
CA TYR A 52 3.72 -6.04 3.80
C TYR A 52 2.60 -5.48 2.91
N THR A 53 2.46 -5.98 1.68
CA THR A 53 1.41 -5.55 0.76
C THR A 53 0.01 -5.89 1.30
N GLN A 54 -0.20 -7.05 1.93
CA GLN A 54 -1.47 -7.37 2.60
C GLN A 54 -1.79 -6.40 3.74
N SER A 55 -0.77 -6.06 4.55
CA SER A 55 -0.94 -5.12 5.67
C SER A 55 -1.28 -3.71 5.18
N HIS A 56 -0.65 -3.27 4.08
CA HIS A 56 -0.92 -2.00 3.42
C HIS A 56 -2.35 -1.96 2.87
N PHE A 57 -2.79 -2.98 2.14
CA PHE A 57 -4.16 -3.05 1.63
C PHE A 57 -5.20 -3.04 2.76
N THR A 58 -4.95 -3.77 3.84
CA THR A 58 -5.84 -3.75 5.02
C THR A 58 -5.95 -2.34 5.60
N PHE A 59 -4.85 -1.60 5.64
CA PHE A 59 -4.83 -0.23 6.12
C PHE A 59 -5.65 0.70 5.20
N GLU A 60 -5.43 0.67 3.89
CA GLU A 60 -6.20 1.48 2.95
C GLU A 60 -7.69 1.14 2.94
N GLU A 61 -8.03 -0.15 2.97
CA GLU A 61 -9.41 -0.63 3.04
C GLU A 61 -10.12 -0.09 4.30
N SER A 62 -9.41 -0.01 5.43
CA SER A 62 -9.95 0.59 6.66
C SER A 62 -10.20 2.10 6.50
N LEU A 63 -9.30 2.83 5.86
CA LEU A 63 -9.47 4.26 5.58
C LEU A 63 -10.66 4.50 4.64
N GLN A 64 -10.79 3.67 3.60
CA GLN A 64 -11.90 3.74 2.66
C GLN A 64 -13.25 3.44 3.34
N GLU A 65 -13.27 2.47 4.26
CA GLU A 65 -14.47 2.15 5.06
C GLU A 65 -14.86 3.29 5.99
N GLU A 66 -13.91 3.86 6.74
CA GLU A 66 -14.14 5.01 7.63
C GLU A 66 -14.61 6.25 6.86
N ALA A 67 -14.08 6.47 5.66
CA ALA A 67 -14.47 7.57 4.79
C ALA A 67 -15.81 7.34 4.05
N GLY A 68 -16.42 6.14 4.17
CA GLY A 68 -17.63 5.80 3.44
C GLY A 68 -17.45 5.78 1.92
N TYR A 69 -16.25 5.46 1.44
CA TYR A 69 -15.92 5.48 0.01
C TYR A 69 -16.77 4.46 -0.77
N LYS A 70 -17.53 4.97 -1.76
CA LYS A 70 -18.54 4.20 -2.50
C LYS A 70 -17.96 2.99 -3.24
N TYR A 71 -16.72 3.08 -3.72
CA TYR A 71 -16.08 2.03 -4.52
C TYR A 71 -15.11 1.16 -3.71
N ARG A 72 -15.23 1.14 -2.37
CA ARG A 72 -14.37 0.29 -1.52
C ARG A 72 -14.43 -1.21 -1.85
N VAL A 73 -15.61 -1.71 -2.23
CA VAL A 73 -15.81 -3.13 -2.55
C VAL A 73 -15.08 -3.53 -3.84
N PRO A 74 -15.25 -2.83 -4.97
CA PRO A 74 -14.46 -3.13 -6.16
C PRO A 74 -12.97 -2.87 -5.97
N HIS A 75 -12.57 -1.84 -5.22
CA HIS A 75 -11.16 -1.57 -4.92
C HIS A 75 -10.52 -2.74 -4.13
N LYS A 76 -11.16 -3.20 -3.05
CA LYS A 76 -10.76 -4.42 -2.33
C LYS A 76 -10.64 -5.64 -3.25
N ARG A 77 -11.52 -5.76 -4.25
CA ARG A 77 -11.44 -6.88 -5.20
C ARG A 77 -10.17 -6.83 -6.06
N VAL A 78 -9.67 -5.64 -6.40
CA VAL A 78 -8.39 -5.46 -7.08
C VAL A 78 -7.24 -5.95 -6.20
N HIS A 79 -7.25 -5.58 -4.90
CA HIS A 79 -6.27 -6.07 -3.91
C HIS A 79 -6.26 -7.59 -3.81
N ASP A 80 -7.42 -8.21 -3.59
CA ASP A 80 -7.53 -9.67 -3.42
C ASP A 80 -6.99 -10.43 -4.65
N LEU A 81 -7.27 -9.92 -5.86
CA LEU A 81 -6.77 -10.51 -7.10
C LEU A 81 -5.25 -10.37 -7.23
N PHE A 82 -4.69 -9.24 -6.79
CA PHE A 82 -3.25 -9.03 -6.83
C PHE A 82 -2.50 -9.90 -5.82
N ILE A 83 -3.00 -10.02 -4.59
CA ILE A 83 -2.42 -10.95 -3.60
C ILE A 83 -2.43 -12.38 -4.13
N LYS A 84 -3.55 -12.84 -4.69
CA LYS A 84 -3.62 -14.16 -5.31
C LYS A 84 -2.60 -14.33 -6.44
N LYS A 85 -2.35 -13.27 -7.22
CA LYS A 85 -1.34 -13.29 -8.28
C LYS A 85 0.06 -13.45 -7.70
N ILE A 86 0.44 -12.69 -6.68
CA ILE A 86 1.78 -12.79 -6.06
C ILE A 86 1.98 -14.15 -5.38
N GLU A 87 0.97 -14.68 -4.68
CA GLU A 87 1.04 -16.03 -4.09
C GLU A 87 1.30 -17.12 -5.15
N SER A 88 0.77 -16.97 -6.37
CA SER A 88 1.09 -17.92 -7.45
C SER A 88 2.56 -17.89 -7.87
N TYR A 89 3.28 -16.77 -7.70
CA TYR A 89 4.73 -16.73 -7.88
C TYR A 89 5.47 -17.44 -6.76
N ARG A 90 4.94 -17.39 -5.53
CA ARG A 90 5.47 -18.15 -4.39
C ARG A 90 5.34 -19.65 -4.64
N ASP A 91 4.19 -20.12 -5.10
CA ASP A 91 4.00 -21.52 -5.45
C ASP A 91 5.01 -21.98 -6.53
N ARG A 92 5.18 -21.18 -7.58
CA ARG A 92 6.16 -21.44 -8.65
C ARG A 92 7.60 -21.46 -8.13
N PHE A 93 7.94 -20.53 -7.24
CA PHE A 93 9.25 -20.46 -6.60
C PHE A 93 9.54 -21.72 -5.76
N GLU A 94 8.58 -22.18 -4.96
CA GLU A 94 8.73 -23.41 -4.16
C GLU A 94 8.88 -24.66 -5.04
N LEU A 95 8.33 -24.65 -6.25
CA LEU A 95 8.49 -25.72 -7.25
C LEU A 95 9.85 -25.72 -7.98
N GLY A 96 10.79 -24.86 -7.61
CA GLY A 96 12.11 -24.83 -8.24
C GLY A 96 12.30 -23.72 -9.28
N GLN A 97 11.22 -23.05 -9.72
CA GLN A 97 11.28 -22.11 -10.85
C GLN A 97 11.98 -20.80 -10.48
N SER A 98 12.69 -20.22 -11.46
CA SER A 98 13.15 -18.84 -11.41
C SER A 98 12.01 -17.91 -11.81
N ILE A 99 11.75 -16.91 -10.98
CA ILE A 99 10.58 -16.02 -11.09
C ILE A 99 10.94 -14.54 -10.95
N GLU A 100 12.18 -14.22 -10.63
CA GLU A 100 12.63 -12.93 -10.11
C GLU A 100 12.37 -11.81 -11.11
N SER A 101 12.75 -12.01 -12.37
CA SER A 101 12.54 -11.00 -13.43
C SER A 101 11.06 -10.76 -13.72
N GLU A 102 10.25 -11.83 -13.77
CA GLU A 102 8.82 -11.73 -14.05
C GLU A 102 8.06 -11.12 -12.85
N LEU A 103 8.43 -11.52 -11.64
CA LEU A 103 7.89 -11.00 -10.39
C LEU A 103 8.18 -9.50 -10.27
N HIS A 104 9.44 -9.09 -10.49
CA HIS A 104 9.81 -7.68 -10.49
C HIS A 104 8.95 -6.89 -11.48
N GLU A 105 8.87 -7.33 -12.75
CA GLU A 105 8.08 -6.65 -13.77
C GLU A 105 6.59 -6.53 -13.40
N VAL A 106 6.00 -7.60 -12.87
CA VAL A 106 4.60 -7.63 -12.45
C VAL A 106 4.33 -6.68 -11.28
N LEU A 107 5.18 -6.72 -10.26
CA LEU A 107 5.03 -5.87 -9.08
C LEU A 107 5.22 -4.40 -9.43
N SER A 108 6.29 -4.07 -10.18
CA SER A 108 6.58 -2.71 -10.64
C SER A 108 5.43 -2.11 -11.42
N LYS A 109 4.92 -2.84 -12.42
CA LYS A 109 3.82 -2.35 -13.26
C LYS A 109 2.53 -2.19 -12.46
N TRP A 110 2.24 -3.15 -11.59
CA TRP A 110 1.02 -3.11 -10.79
C TRP A 110 1.05 -1.93 -9.81
N LEU A 111 2.13 -1.77 -9.05
CA LEU A 111 2.26 -0.69 -8.05
C LEU A 111 2.00 0.69 -8.67
N ILE A 112 2.68 1.01 -9.77
CA ILE A 112 2.54 2.34 -10.39
C ILE A 112 1.13 2.56 -10.95
N ASN A 113 0.59 1.59 -11.67
CA ASN A 113 -0.75 1.74 -12.24
C ASN A 113 -1.81 1.84 -11.14
N HIS A 114 -1.66 1.07 -10.06
CA HIS A 114 -2.60 1.07 -8.95
C HIS A 114 -2.61 2.42 -8.22
N ILE A 115 -1.43 2.93 -7.85
CA ILE A 115 -1.29 4.24 -7.21
C ILE A 115 -1.92 5.35 -8.07
N GLN A 116 -1.63 5.35 -9.37
CA GLN A 116 -2.03 6.43 -10.25
C GLN A 116 -3.51 6.40 -10.68
N HIS A 117 -4.19 5.26 -10.50
CA HIS A 117 -5.56 5.09 -10.96
C HIS A 117 -6.50 4.70 -9.82
N ASP A 118 -6.23 3.60 -9.11
CA ASP A 118 -7.13 3.10 -8.08
C ASP A 118 -6.99 3.89 -6.76
N ASP A 119 -5.76 4.21 -6.33
CA ASP A 119 -5.54 4.91 -5.05
C ASP A 119 -5.95 6.37 -5.16
N ALA A 120 -5.56 7.01 -6.27
CA ALA A 120 -5.92 8.39 -6.58
C ALA A 120 -7.44 8.64 -6.47
N ASP A 121 -8.28 7.66 -6.81
CA ASP A 121 -9.74 7.78 -6.79
C ASP A 121 -10.33 7.86 -5.37
N TYR A 122 -9.72 7.24 -4.35
CA TYR A 122 -10.25 7.29 -2.98
C TYR A 122 -9.68 8.43 -2.14
N VAL A 123 -8.50 8.97 -2.51
CA VAL A 123 -7.75 9.97 -1.72
C VAL A 123 -8.60 11.18 -1.33
N GLY A 124 -9.45 11.67 -2.24
CA GLY A 124 -10.33 12.81 -1.96
C GLY A 124 -11.30 12.54 -0.81
N ALA A 125 -11.97 11.39 -0.83
CA ALA A 125 -12.93 10.99 0.21
C ALA A 125 -12.23 10.79 1.57
N VAL A 126 -11.05 10.17 1.58
CA VAL A 126 -10.27 9.95 2.81
C VAL A 126 -9.79 11.27 3.40
N LYS A 127 -9.24 12.17 2.58
CA LYS A 127 -8.79 13.50 3.06
C LYS A 127 -9.94 14.33 3.63
N GLU A 128 -11.11 14.31 2.99
CA GLU A 128 -12.30 15.00 3.49
C GLU A 128 -12.72 14.46 4.87
N ASN A 129 -12.77 13.12 5.02
CA ASN A 129 -13.08 12.48 6.29
C ASN A 129 -12.06 12.86 7.39
N MET A 130 -10.76 12.81 7.08
CA MET A 130 -9.69 13.20 8.02
C MET A 130 -9.84 14.66 8.49
N MET A 131 -10.11 15.58 7.56
CA MET A 131 -10.33 17.00 7.90
C MET A 131 -11.57 17.20 8.76
N GLY A 132 -12.65 16.47 8.49
CA GLY A 132 -13.87 16.45 9.31
C GLY A 132 -13.58 16.05 10.76
N ILE A 133 -12.85 14.94 10.95
CA ILE A 133 -12.45 14.44 12.28
C ILE A 133 -11.60 15.47 13.03
N ILE A 134 -10.64 16.11 12.35
CA ILE A 134 -9.78 17.14 12.95
C ILE A 134 -10.62 18.33 13.43
N LYS A 135 -11.50 18.86 12.57
CA LYS A 135 -12.38 19.99 12.89
C LYS A 135 -13.30 19.69 14.07
N GLU A 136 -13.86 18.48 14.14
CA GLU A 136 -14.68 18.05 15.26
C GLU A 136 -13.88 17.99 16.58
N LYS A 137 -12.66 17.43 16.55
CA LYS A 137 -11.79 17.34 17.72
C LYS A 137 -11.39 18.74 18.23
N GLU A 138 -11.04 19.66 17.34
CA GLU A 138 -10.73 21.04 17.70
C GLU A 138 -11.94 21.76 18.30
N THR A 139 -13.12 21.58 17.72
CA THR A 139 -14.37 22.16 18.24
C THR A 139 -14.69 21.63 19.64
N LYS A 140 -14.55 20.32 19.87
CA LYS A 140 -14.76 19.69 21.20
C LYS A 140 -13.72 20.17 22.22
N LYS A 141 -12.44 20.28 21.82
CA LYS A 141 -11.36 20.78 22.68
C LYS A 141 -11.60 22.24 23.09
N GLY A 142 -12.00 23.10 22.15
CA GLY A 142 -12.37 24.48 22.43
C GLY A 142 -13.54 24.56 23.42
N LYS A 143 -14.64 23.85 23.17
CA LYS A 143 -15.80 23.79 24.09
C LYS A 143 -15.41 23.32 25.50
N ASN A 144 -14.60 22.27 25.62
CA ASN A 144 -14.13 21.77 26.91
C ASN A 144 -13.23 22.78 27.65
N TRP A 145 -12.38 23.51 26.93
CA TRP A 145 -11.54 24.55 27.53
C TRP A 145 -12.39 25.70 28.08
N PHE A 146 -13.37 26.19 27.31
CA PHE A 146 -14.31 27.23 27.79
C PHE A 146 -15.11 26.74 29.01
N ALA A 147 -15.63 25.51 28.99
CA ALA A 147 -16.38 24.96 30.12
C ALA A 147 -15.57 24.89 31.42
N ARG A 148 -14.26 24.60 31.34
CA ARG A 148 -13.35 24.55 32.50
C ARG A 148 -12.94 25.92 33.02
N PHE A 149 -13.01 26.97 32.20
CA PHE A 149 -12.62 28.33 32.59
C PHE A 149 -13.77 29.11 33.23
N PHE A 150 -15.01 28.73 32.96
CA PHE A 150 -16.23 29.36 33.48
C PHE A 150 -16.97 28.52 34.53
N SER A 151 -16.39 27.41 35.01
CA SER A 151 -16.84 26.67 36.20
C SER A 151 -15.93 26.94 37.39
#